data_AF-A0A820RRV8-F1
#
_entry.id   AF-A0A820RRV8-F1
#
_cell.length_a   1.000
_cell.length_b   1.000
_cell.length_c   1.000
_cell.angle_alpha   90.00
_cell.angle_beta   90.00
_cell.angle_gamma   90.00
#
_symmetry.space_group_name_H-M   'P 1'
#
loop_
_entity.id
_entity.type
_entity.pdbx_description
1 polymer ?
#
loop_
_entity_poly.entity_id
_entity_poly.type
_entity_poly.pdbx_seq_one_letter_code
_entity_poly.pdbx_strand_id
1 'polypeptide(L)' 'RINQPQTSSEVEDGPPELLFIHGGHAAKISDFSWNSNEPFVICSVSQDNMAQVWQIVN' A
#
# COMPACT_ATOMS: atom_id res chain seq x y z
N ARG A 1 5.36 4.09 15.44
CA ARG A 1 4.28 4.85 16.14
C ARG A 1 4.37 6.31 15.72
N ILE A 2 3.26 6.92 15.31
CA ILE A 2 3.23 8.31 14.86
C ILE A 2 3.75 9.23 15.99
N ASN A 3 4.66 10.15 15.66
CA ASN A 3 5.29 11.13 16.57
C ASN A 3 6.30 10.60 17.61
N GLN A 4 6.83 9.38 17.47
CA GLN A 4 7.94 8.90 18.31
C GLN A 4 9.28 9.04 17.56
N PRO A 5 10.40 9.31 18.27
CA PRO A 5 11.72 9.29 17.64
C PRO A 5 11.97 7.93 17.01
N GLN A 6 12.30 7.91 15.72
CA GLN A 6 12.72 6.69 15.04
C GLN A 6 14.20 6.42 15.28
N THR A 7 14.51 5.15 15.46
CA THR A 7 15.88 4.62 15.40
C THR A 7 16.42 4.68 13.97
N SER A 8 17.74 4.59 13.81
CA SER A 8 18.38 4.59 12.48
C SER A 8 17.88 3.48 11.57
N SER A 9 17.64 2.29 12.11
CA SER A 9 17.09 1.16 11.37
C SER A 9 15.62 1.35 10.97
N GLU A 10 14.80 1.96 11.83
CA GLU A 10 13.40 2.25 11.47
C GLU A 10 13.29 3.29 10.36
N VAL A 11 14.25 4.22 10.25
CA VAL A 11 14.31 5.19 9.14
C VAL A 11 14.59 4.48 7.80
N GLU A 12 15.36 3.39 7.80
CA GLU A 12 15.62 2.59 6.59
C GLU A 12 14.34 1.90 6.10
N ASP A 13 13.47 1.46 7.01
CA ASP A 13 12.19 0.80 6.68
C ASP A 13 11.09 1.78 6.24
N GLY A 14 11.23 3.07 6.58
CA GLY A 14 10.32 4.14 6.17
C GLY A 14 9.75 4.94 7.34
N PRO A 15 8.95 5.98 7.07
CA PRO A 15 8.39 6.82 8.13
C PRO A 15 7.36 6.04 8.98
N PRO A 16 7.11 6.44 10.24
CA PRO A 16 6.31 5.66 11.18
C PRO A 16 4.81 5.60 10.84
N GLU A 17 4.35 6.41 9.89
CA GLU A 17 3.02 6.40 9.29
C GLU A 17 2.89 5.50 8.06
N LEU A 18 3.98 4.92 7.55
CA LEU A 18 3.93 3.94 6.47
C LEU A 18 3.35 2.62 7.00
N LEU A 19 2.11 2.31 6.62
CA LEU A 19 1.41 1.13 7.13
C LEU A 19 1.64 -0.13 6.28
N PHE A 20 1.73 0.02 4.96
CA PHE A 20 1.77 -1.11 4.04
C PHE A 20 2.35 -0.69 2.68
N ILE A 21 3.09 -1.60 2.04
CA ILE A 21 3.53 -1.47 0.64
C ILE A 21 2.94 -2.63 -0.17
N HIS A 22 2.08 -2.32 -1.14
CA HIS A 22 1.59 -3.31 -2.10
C HIS A 22 2.57 -3.44 -3.28
N GLY A 23 3.43 -4.46 -3.25
CA GLY A 23 4.44 -4.72 -4.28
C GLY A 23 3.98 -5.60 -5.46
N GLY A 24 2.67 -5.75 -5.67
CA GLY A 24 2.12 -6.73 -6.63
C GLY A 24 2.16 -6.32 -8.11
N HIS A 25 2.28 -5.04 -8.45
CA HIS A 25 2.26 -4.54 -9.83
C HIS A 25 3.67 -4.50 -10.44
N ALA A 26 3.81 -4.98 -11.68
CA ALA A 26 5.09 -4.95 -12.42
C ALA A 26 5.26 -3.70 -13.30
N ALA A 27 4.19 -2.93 -13.51
CA ALA A 27 4.19 -1.67 -14.24
C ALA A 27 3.60 -0.52 -13.42
N LYS A 28 3.70 0.69 -13.97
CA LYS A 28 3.16 1.89 -13.34
C LYS A 28 1.66 1.74 -13.09
N ILE A 29 1.23 2.03 -11.86
CA ILE A 29 -0.18 2.08 -11.47
C ILE A 29 -0.82 3.30 -12.15
N SER A 30 -1.95 3.06 -12.82
CA SER A 30 -2.71 4.09 -13.52
C SER A 30 -3.82 4.67 -12.65
N ASP A 31 -4.48 3.84 -11.84
CA ASP A 31 -5.56 4.26 -10.92
C ASP A 31 -5.77 3.22 -9.79
N PHE A 32 -6.47 3.63 -8.72
CA PHE A 32 -6.92 2.75 -7.65
C PHE A 32 -8.19 3.26 -6.97
N SER A 33 -8.93 2.36 -6.33
CA SER A 33 -10.14 2.69 -5.59
C SER A 33 -10.32 1.81 -4.36
N TRP A 34 -10.80 2.41 -3.28
CA TRP A 34 -11.22 1.70 -2.08
C TRP A 34 -12.56 1.02 -2.31
N ASN A 35 -12.71 -0.21 -1.80
CA ASN A 35 -14.02 -0.84 -1.73
C ASN A 35 -14.87 -0.14 -0.65
N SER A 36 -16.05 0.34 -1.00
CA SER A 36 -16.98 0.99 -0.07
C SER A 36 -17.71 0.01 0.86
N ASN A 37 -17.70 -1.28 0.53
CA ASN A 37 -18.45 -2.31 1.25
C ASN A 37 -17.56 -3.14 2.18
N GLU A 38 -16.27 -3.28 1.85
CA GLU A 38 -15.33 -4.14 2.57
C GLU A 38 -14.11 -3.34 3.02
N PRO A 39 -13.93 -3.12 4.34
CA PRO A 39 -12.78 -2.41 4.87
C PRO A 39 -11.45 -3.02 4.43
N PHE A 40 -10.46 -2.16 4.17
CA PHE A 40 -9.10 -2.54 3.78
C PHE A 40 -8.97 -3.27 2.44
N VAL A 41 -10.05 -3.39 1.65
CA VAL A 41 -9.99 -3.92 0.29
C VAL A 41 -9.82 -2.79 -0.72
N ILE A 42 -8.87 -2.94 -1.63
CA ILE A 42 -8.54 -1.98 -2.68
C ILE A 42 -8.51 -2.70 -4.02
N CYS A 43 -8.99 -2.01 -5.07
CA CYS A 43 -8.75 -2.39 -6.46
C CYS A 43 -7.75 -1.41 -7.08
N SER A 44 -6.73 -1.90 -7.78
CA SER A 44 -5.78 -1.06 -8.52
C SER A 44 -5.49 -1.62 -9.91
N VAL A 45 -5.21 -0.72 -10.86
CA VAL A 45 -4.93 -1.03 -12.27
C VAL A 45 -3.60 -0.45 -12.71
N SER A 46 -2.92 -1.11 -13.65
CA SER A 46 -1.59 -0.73 -14.15
C SER A 46 -1.51 -0.71 -15.68
N GLN A 47 -0.42 -0.13 -16.20
CA GLN A 47 -0.20 0.07 -17.64
C GLN A 47 0.09 -1.21 -18.44
N ASP A 48 0.38 -2.33 -17.77
CA ASP A 48 0.61 -3.66 -18.35
C ASP A 48 -0.67 -4.52 -18.39
N ASN A 49 -1.84 -3.87 -18.41
CA ASN A 49 -3.15 -4.49 -18.49
C ASN A 49 -3.50 -5.38 -17.28
N MET A 50 -2.89 -5.14 -16.12
CA MET A 50 -3.22 -5.83 -14.88
C MET A 50 -4.21 -5.04 -14.02
N ALA A 51 -5.17 -5.78 -13.46
CA ALA A 51 -6.05 -5.34 -12.40
C ALA A 51 -5.87 -6.28 -11.21
N GLN A 52 -5.72 -5.72 -10.01
CA GLN A 52 -5.54 -6.48 -8.78
C GLN A 52 -6.53 -6.02 -7.72
N VAL A 53 -7.21 -6.97 -7.08
CA VAL A 53 -8.02 -6.74 -5.88
C VAL A 53 -7.29 -7.40 -4.72
N TRP A 54 -6.96 -6.61 -3.71
CA TRP A 54 -6.14 -7.05 -2.58
C TRP A 54 -6.67 -6.43 -1.28
N GLN A 55 -6.33 -7.08 -0.16
CA GLN A 55 -6.73 -6.65 1.17
C GLN A 55 -5.50 -6.51 2.06
N ILE A 56 -5.44 -5.44 2.84
CA ILE A 56 -4.45 -5.32 3.92
C ILE A 56 -4.92 -6.24 5.06
N VAL A 57 -4.18 -7.31 5.32
CA VAL A 57 -4.44 -8.23 6.43
C VAL A 57 -3.47 -7.91 7.55
N ASN A 58 -4.00 -7.70 8.75
CA ASN A 58 -3.24 -7.34 9.94
C ASN A 58 -2.97 -8.55 10.83
#